data_AF-A0A951MJG7-F1
#
_entry.id   AF-A0A951MJG7-F1
#
_cell.length_a   1.000
_cell.length_b   1.000
_cell.length_c   1.000
_cell.angle_alpha   90.00
_cell.angle_beta   90.00
_cell.angle_gamma   90.00
#
_symmetry.space_group_name_H-M   'P 1'
#
loop_
_entity.id
_entity.type
_entity.pdbx_description
1 polymer ?
#
loop_
_entity_poly.entity_id
_entity_poly.type
_entity_poly.pdbx_seq_one_letter_code
_entity_poly.pdbx_strand_id
1 'polypeptide(L)' 'MSSKKQLRRERRKQERQQKAESRRNPAILFILAVVVALVAVAGIAFFFGGDRGQPPFPGAVWSEAHGHWH' A
#
# COMPACT_ATOMS: atom_id res chain seq x y z
N MET A 1 -23.86 7.82 -37.70
CA MET A 1 -25.01 7.19 -37.01
C MET A 1 -24.55 5.85 -36.44
N SER A 2 -24.41 5.73 -35.11
CA SER A 2 -24.01 4.46 -34.48
C SER A 2 -25.15 3.45 -34.63
N SER A 3 -24.82 2.25 -35.14
CA SER A 3 -25.81 1.20 -35.34
C SER A 3 -26.40 0.81 -33.98
N LYS A 4 -27.72 0.65 -33.87
CA LYS A 4 -28.39 0.19 -32.63
C LYS A 4 -27.76 -1.10 -32.04
N LYS A 5 -27.07 -1.89 -32.87
CA LYS A 5 -26.27 -3.05 -32.45
C LYS A 5 -24.99 -2.68 -31.67
N GLN A 6 -24.29 -1.60 -32.03
CA GLN A 6 -23.07 -1.17 -31.35
C GLN A 6 -23.35 -0.70 -29.92
N LEU A 7 -24.39 0.12 -29.74
CA LEU A 7 -24.87 0.56 -28.42
C LEU A 7 -25.22 -0.61 -27.49
N ARG A 8 -25.86 -1.66 -28.00
CA ARG A 8 -26.17 -2.86 -27.22
C ARG A 8 -24.92 -3.64 -26.81
N ARG A 9 -23.91 -3.69 -27.69
CA ARG A 9 -22.64 -4.37 -27.42
C ARG A 9 -21.82 -3.63 -26.37
N GLU A 10 -21.81 -2.30 -26.41
CA GLU A 10 -21.15 -1.46 -25.41
C GLU A 10 -21.83 -1.59 -24.04
N ARG A 11 -23.16 -1.53 -23.99
CA ARG A 11 -23.91 -1.73 -22.72
C ARG A 11 -23.61 -3.10 -22.10
N ARG A 12 -23.58 -4.18 -22.90
CA ARG A 12 -23.20 -5.52 -22.40
C ARG A 12 -21.74 -5.61 -21.95
N LYS A 13 -20.83 -4.87 -22.58
CA LYS A 13 -19.43 -4.79 -22.13
C LYS A 13 -19.34 -4.07 -20.80
N GLN A 14 -20.04 -2.94 -20.65
CA GLN A 14 -20.12 -2.20 -19.39
C GLN A 14 -20.75 -3.04 -18.27
N GLU A 15 -21.86 -3.74 -18.53
CA GLU A 15 -22.47 -4.64 -17.55
C GLU A 15 -21.56 -5.81 -17.16
N ARG A 16 -20.80 -6.37 -18.12
CA ARG A 16 -19.83 -7.42 -17.84
C ARG A 16 -18.63 -6.90 -17.06
N GLN A 17 -18.17 -5.68 -17.37
CA GLN A 17 -17.11 -5.01 -16.62
C GLN A 17 -17.59 -4.68 -15.21
N GLN A 18 -18.77 -4.08 -15.05
CA GLN A 18 -19.38 -3.81 -13.74
C GLN A 18 -19.62 -5.09 -12.94
N LYS A 19 -20.10 -6.19 -13.56
CA LYS A 19 -20.22 -7.50 -12.87
C LYS A 19 -18.88 -8.15 -12.56
N ALA A 20 -17.84 -7.90 -13.36
CA ALA A 20 -16.49 -8.38 -13.07
C ALA A 20 -15.85 -7.57 -11.93
N GLU A 21 -16.13 -6.27 -11.87
CA GLU A 21 -15.68 -5.35 -10.82
C GLU A 21 -16.42 -5.61 -9.50
N SER A 22 -17.73 -5.86 -9.55
CA SER A 22 -18.57 -6.15 -8.38
C SER A 22 -18.27 -7.51 -7.73
N ARG A 23 -17.42 -8.35 -8.34
CA ARG A 23 -16.95 -9.63 -7.77
C ARG A 23 -15.71 -9.46 -6.90
N ARG A 24 -15.08 -8.28 -6.86
CA ARG A 24 -13.98 -8.02 -5.92
C ARG A 24 -14.58 -7.90 -4.53
N ASN A 25 -14.44 -8.96 -3.73
CA ASN A 25 -14.91 -8.99 -2.36
C ASN A 25 -14.34 -7.76 -1.61
N PRO A 26 -15.18 -6.90 -1.01
CA PRO A 26 -14.71 -5.72 -0.29
C PRO A 26 -13.68 -6.05 0.79
N ALA A 27 -13.76 -7.24 1.40
CA ALA A 27 -12.77 -7.70 2.37
C ALA A 27 -11.38 -7.91 1.75
N ILE A 28 -11.31 -8.43 0.51
CA ILE A 28 -10.01 -8.62 -0.18
C ILE A 28 -9.39 -7.27 -0.51
N LEU A 29 -10.19 -6.30 -0.95
CA LEU A 29 -9.71 -4.94 -1.21
C LEU A 29 -9.20 -4.27 0.07
N PHE A 30 -9.91 -4.45 1.19
CA PHE A 30 -9.48 -3.95 2.49
C PHE A 30 -8.15 -4.58 2.94
N ILE A 31 -8.02 -5.91 2.84
CA ILE A 31 -6.78 -6.62 3.17
C ILE A 31 -5.62 -6.10 2.30
N LEU A 32 -5.83 -5.97 0.99
CA LEU A 32 -4.82 -5.42 0.07
C LEU A 32 -4.40 -3.99 0.46
N ALA A 33 -5.37 -3.14 0.81
CA ALA A 33 -5.09 -1.77 1.23
C ALA A 33 -4.26 -1.73 2.52
N VAL A 34 -4.59 -2.57 3.51
CA VAL A 34 -3.80 -2.68 4.76
C VAL A 34 -2.39 -3.17 4.48
N VAL A 35 -2.23 -4.20 3.63
CA VAL A 35 -0.89 -4.72 3.27
C VAL A 35 -0.05 -3.63 2.60
N VAL A 36 -0.62 -2.89 1.64
CA VAL A 36 0.09 -1.78 0.99
C VAL A 36 0.46 -0.69 2.00
N ALA A 37 -0.44 -0.35 2.92
CA ALA A 37 -0.18 0.64 3.97
C ALA A 37 0.97 0.19 4.89
N LEU A 38 0.98 -1.07 5.32
CA LEU A 38 2.07 -1.62 6.16
C LEU A 38 3.41 -1.60 5.44
N VAL A 39 3.45 -1.99 4.17
CA VAL A 39 4.67 -1.93 3.34
C VAL A 39 5.16 -0.49 3.18
N ALA A 40 4.25 0.46 2.94
CA ALA A 40 4.59 1.87 2.84
C ALA A 40 5.17 2.42 4.15
N VAL A 41 4.54 2.11 5.30
CA VAL A 41 5.03 2.52 6.62
C VAL A 41 6.41 1.92 6.90
N ALA A 42 6.61 0.62 6.64
CA ALA A 42 7.89 -0.04 6.81
C ALA A 42 8.97 0.57 5.90
N GLY A 43 8.62 0.86 4.64
CA GLY A 43 9.51 1.55 3.71
C GLY A 43 9.91 2.94 4.21
N ILE A 44 8.96 3.76 4.65
CA ILE A 44 9.23 5.08 5.22
C ILE A 44 10.14 4.96 6.45
N ALA A 45 9.85 4.04 7.36
CA ALA A 45 10.68 3.81 8.54
C ALA A 45 12.11 3.35 8.16
N PHE A 46 12.26 2.53 7.12
CA PHE A 46 13.58 2.11 6.65
C PHE A 46 14.38 3.26 6.02
N PHE A 47 13.73 4.09 5.20
CA PHE A 47 14.39 5.20 4.50
C PHE A 47 14.64 6.43 5.39
N PHE A 48 13.76 6.70 6.38
CA PHE A 48 13.80 7.91 7.20
C PHE A 48 14.05 7.65 8.70
N GLY A 49 13.96 6.42 9.17
CA GLY A 49 14.14 6.07 10.59
C GLY A 49 15.60 5.84 11.02
N GLY A 50 16.56 6.11 10.14
CA GLY A 50 17.99 5.89 10.39
C GLY A 50 18.66 6.91 11.32
N ASP A 51 17.99 8.01 11.66
CA ASP A 51 18.53 9.05 12.55
C ASP A 51 18.49 8.58 14.01
N ARG A 52 19.41 7.68 14.35
CA ARG A 52 19.81 7.39 15.73
C ARG A 52 20.54 8.65 16.20
N GLY A 53 19.80 9.57 16.81
CA GLY A 53 20.27 10.92 17.18
C GLY A 53 21.68 10.92 17.80
N GLN A 54 22.39 12.04 17.69
CA GLN A 54 23.82 12.13 18.02
C GLN A 54 24.17 11.49 19.37
N PRO A 55 25.35 10.84 19.46
CA PRO A 55 25.80 10.19 20.69
C PRO A 55 25.79 11.20 21.85
N PRO A 56 25.28 10.83 23.03
CA PRO A 56 25.15 11.74 24.17
C PRO A 56 26.51 12.17 24.74
N PHE A 57 27.57 11.39 24.51
CA PHE A 57 28.94 11.69 24.93
C PHE A 57 29.97 11.06 23.99
N PRO A 58 31.22 11.58 23.95
CA PRO A 58 32.29 11.01 23.13
C PRO A 58 32.58 9.56 23.53
N GLY A 59 32.59 8.66 22.57
CA GLY A 59 32.82 7.23 22.79
C GLY A 59 31.57 6.41 23.11
N ALA A 60 30.38 7.03 23.16
CA ALA A 60 29.13 6.29 23.29
C ALA A 60 28.91 5.39 22.06
N VAL A 61 28.50 4.14 22.31
CA VAL A 61 28.24 3.15 21.25
C VAL A 61 26.76 2.80 21.24
N TRP A 62 26.13 2.87 20.06
CA TRP A 62 24.73 2.47 19.92
C TRP A 62 24.59 0.96 20.03
N SER A 63 23.78 0.50 21.00
CA SER A 63 23.39 -0.91 21.08
C SER A 63 22.16 -1.15 20.23
N GLU A 64 22.30 -1.86 19.11
CA GLU A 64 21.14 -2.27 18.30
C GLU A 64 20.21 -3.24 19.05
N ALA A 65 20.75 -4.02 20.00
CA ALA A 65 19.97 -4.98 20.78
C ALA A 65 19.06 -4.29 21.82
N HIS A 66 19.51 -3.18 22.40
CA HIS A 66 18.79 -2.51 23.49
C HIS A 66 18.18 -1.17 23.10
N GLY A 67 18.45 -0.65 21.90
CA GLY A 67 17.88 0.60 21.41
C GLY A 67 18.28 1.83 22.24
N HIS A 68 19.45 1.80 22.88
CA HIS A 68 20.01 2.95 23.59
C HIS A 68 21.53 3.04 23.44
N TRP A 69 22.06 4.22 23.71
CA TRP A 69 23.50 4.48 23.78
C TRP A 69 24.07 3.89 25.07
N HIS A 70 25.16 3.12 24.94
CA HIS A 70 26.00 2.66 26.04
C HIS A 70 27.23 3.57 26.19
#